data_AF-O15581-F1
#
_entry.id   AF-O15581-F1
#
_cell.length_a   1.000
_cell.length_b   1.000
_cell.length_c   1.000
_cell.angle_alpha   90.00
_cell.angle_beta   90.00
_cell.angle_gamma   90.00
#
_symmetry.space_group_name_H-M   'P 1'
#
loop_
_entity.id
_entity.type
_entity.pdbx_description
1 polymer ?
#
loop_
_entity_poly.entity_id
_entity_poly.type
_entity_poly.pdbx_seq_one_letter_code
_entity_poly.pdbx_strand_id
1 'polypeptide(L)'
;FAQAIPGDNVGFNVRNLTVKDIKRGNVVSDAKNQPAVGCEDFTAQVIVMNHPGQIRKGYTPVLDCHTSHIACKFEELLSKIDRRTGKSMEGGEPEYIKNGDSALVKMSLILGEIRNHMEFEDYT
;
A
#
# COMPACT_ATOMS: atom_id res chain seq x y z
N PHE A 1 -13.61 -29.78 0.26
CA PHE A 1 -12.62 -29.39 -0.76
C PHE A 1 -11.24 -29.54 -0.16
N ALA A 2 -10.30 -30.22 -0.83
CA ALA A 2 -8.99 -30.55 -0.26
C ALA A 2 -7.93 -29.45 -0.48
N GLN A 3 -8.20 -28.49 -1.37
CA GLN A 3 -7.31 -27.37 -1.69
C GLN A 3 -8.15 -26.19 -2.18
N ALA A 4 -7.63 -24.98 -1.97
CA ALA A 4 -8.16 -23.74 -2.51
C ALA A 4 -7.31 -23.31 -3.71
N ILE A 5 -7.91 -22.63 -4.68
CA ILE A 5 -7.22 -22.08 -5.85
C ILE A 5 -7.32 -20.55 -5.88
N PRO A 6 -6.48 -19.85 -6.68
CA PRO A 6 -6.57 -18.40 -6.81
C PRO A 6 -7.98 -17.95 -7.22
N GLY A 7 -8.57 -17.05 -6.44
CA GLY A 7 -9.94 -16.54 -6.63
C GLY A 7 -10.97 -17.09 -5.64
N ASP A 8 -10.65 -18.15 -4.90
CA ASP A 8 -11.54 -18.69 -3.87
C ASP A 8 -11.57 -17.80 -2.63
N ASN A 9 -12.77 -17.54 -2.10
CA ASN A 9 -12.94 -16.95 -0.77
C ASN A 9 -13.02 -18.09 0.25
N VAL A 10 -12.01 -18.18 1.13
CA VAL A 10 -11.84 -19.31 2.05
C VAL A 10 -11.72 -18.86 3.49
N GLY A 11 -12.27 -19.68 4.39
CA GLY A 11 -11.95 -19.66 5.82
C GLY A 11 -11.05 -20.84 6.14
N PHE A 12 -9.96 -20.60 6.87
CA PHE A 12 -9.05 -21.64 7.33
C PHE A 12 -8.68 -21.41 8.80
N ASN A 13 -8.25 -22.48 9.45
CA ASN A 13 -7.83 -22.43 10.86
C ASN A 13 -6.32 -22.29 10.94
N VAL A 14 -5.88 -21.50 11.90
CA VAL A 14 -4.48 -21.21 12.17
C VAL A 14 -4.16 -21.63 13.60
N ARG A 15 -3.03 -22.30 13.81
CA ARG A 15 -2.54 -22.69 15.13
C ARG A 15 -1.57 -21.64 15.67
N ASN A 16 -1.44 -21.60 16.99
CA ASN A 16 -0.47 -20.75 17.71
C ASN A 16 -0.65 -19.23 17.59
N LEU A 17 -1.78 -18.77 17.03
CA LEU A 17 -2.16 -17.35 17.04
C LEU A 17 -3.46 -17.16 17.79
N THR A 18 -3.60 -15.99 18.42
CA THR A 18 -4.84 -15.55 19.04
C THR A 18 -5.56 -14.53 18.16
N VAL A 19 -6.85 -14.32 18.41
CA VAL A 19 -7.62 -13.27 17.71
C VAL A 19 -7.06 -11.85 17.90
N LYS A 20 -6.20 -11.63 18.90
CA LYS A 20 -5.56 -10.33 19.14
C LYS A 20 -4.35 -10.10 18.22
N ASP A 21 -3.75 -11.17 17.71
CA ASP A 21 -2.58 -11.13 16.84
C ASP A 21 -2.98 -10.87 15.38
N ILE A 22 -4.22 -11.19 15.02
CA ILE A 22 -4.76 -11.07 13.66
C ILE A 22 -5.54 -9.77 13.52
N LYS A 23 -5.22 -8.99 12.49
CA LYS A 23 -5.93 -7.75 12.15
C LYS A 23 -6.33 -7.75 10.67
N ARG A 24 -7.37 -6.96 10.35
CA ARG A 24 -7.72 -6.67 8.95
C ARG A 24 -6.51 -6.05 8.24
N GLY A 25 -6.32 -6.44 6.98
CA GLY A 25 -5.16 -6.06 6.19
C GLY A 25 -3.95 -6.99 6.34
N ASN A 26 -3.96 -8.00 7.22
CA ASN A 26 -2.89 -8.99 7.24
C ASN A 26 -2.93 -9.87 5.99
N VAL A 27 -1.75 -10.08 5.42
CA VAL A 27 -1.54 -10.99 4.29
C VAL A 27 -0.86 -12.26 4.78
N VAL A 28 -1.27 -13.38 4.18
CA VAL A 28 -0.73 -14.70 4.41
C VAL A 28 0.05 -15.11 3.18
N SER A 29 1.30 -15.56 3.38
CA SER A 29 2.20 -16.00 2.32
C SER A 29 2.90 -17.28 2.73
N ASP A 30 3.41 -18.01 1.74
CA ASP A 30 4.34 -19.12 1.97
C ASP A 30 5.64 -18.56 2.59
N ALA A 31 5.99 -19.05 3.77
CA ALA A 31 7.19 -18.58 4.49
C ALA A 31 8.50 -18.90 3.77
N LYS A 32 8.52 -19.96 2.95
CA LYS A 32 9.73 -20.44 2.24
C LYS A 32 9.81 -19.89 0.82
N ASN A 33 8.67 -19.60 0.20
CA ASN A 33 8.60 -19.17 -1.20
C ASN A 33 8.03 -17.75 -1.31
N GLN A 34 8.94 -16.76 -1.29
CA GLN A 34 8.63 -15.33 -1.41
C GLN A 34 7.72 -14.82 -0.28
N PRO A 35 8.21 -14.82 0.97
CA PRO A 35 7.43 -14.31 2.10
C PRO A 35 7.06 -12.86 1.84
N ALA A 36 5.84 -12.50 2.21
CA ALA A 36 5.35 -11.16 2.05
C ALA A 36 5.96 -10.26 3.15
N VAL A 37 6.47 -9.09 2.77
CA VAL A 37 7.31 -8.23 3.63
C VAL A 37 6.60 -6.91 3.91
N GLY A 38 6.72 -6.43 5.14
CA GLY A 38 6.22 -5.13 5.57
C GLY A 38 6.90 -3.97 4.85
N CYS A 39 6.16 -2.88 4.68
CA CYS A 39 6.62 -1.69 3.99
C CYS A 39 6.19 -0.46 4.80
N GLU A 40 7.17 0.36 5.20
CA GLU A 40 6.97 1.62 5.93
C GLU A 40 6.84 2.83 4.99
N ASP A 41 7.53 2.76 3.84
CA ASP A 41 7.47 3.77 2.79
C ASP A 41 7.57 3.15 1.40
N PHE A 42 6.96 3.81 0.43
CA PHE A 42 6.99 3.40 -0.96
C PHE A 42 6.85 4.61 -1.90
N THR A 43 7.35 4.45 -3.12
CA THR A 43 7.13 5.42 -4.19
C THR A 43 5.99 4.95 -5.08
N ALA A 44 5.00 5.81 -5.31
CA ALA A 44 3.84 5.48 -6.12
C ALA A 44 3.52 6.58 -7.16
N GLN A 45 2.95 6.14 -8.28
CA GLN A 45 2.22 7.03 -9.16
C GLN A 45 0.88 7.38 -8.53
N VAL A 46 0.67 8.67 -8.29
CA VAL A 46 -0.57 9.23 -7.73
C VAL A 46 -1.27 10.04 -8.81
N ILE A 47 -2.55 9.74 -9.05
CA ILE A 47 -3.43 10.54 -9.91
C ILE A 47 -4.47 11.20 -9.01
N VAL A 48 -4.50 12.53 -9.01
CA VAL A 48 -5.41 13.28 -8.14
C VAL A 48 -6.77 13.42 -8.81
N MET A 49 -7.82 12.91 -8.16
CA MET A 49 -9.19 12.93 -8.67
C MET A 49 -10.12 13.55 -7.63
N ASN A 50 -10.99 14.46 -8.09
CA ASN A 50 -12.06 15.09 -7.30
C ASN A 50 -11.59 15.76 -5.99
N HIS A 51 -10.35 16.26 -5.95
CA HIS A 51 -9.81 16.98 -4.80
C HIS A 51 -9.97 18.51 -4.98
N PRO A 52 -10.62 19.23 -4.04
CA PRO A 52 -10.94 20.66 -4.22
C PRO A 52 -9.73 21.59 -4.06
N GLY A 53 -8.66 21.12 -3.42
CA GLY A 53 -7.47 21.92 -3.11
C GLY A 53 -6.19 21.41 -3.78
N GLN A 54 -5.08 22.01 -3.36
CA GLN A 54 -3.73 21.59 -3.71
C GLN A 54 -3.18 20.65 -2.65
N ILE A 55 -2.54 19.57 -3.07
CA ILE A 55 -1.84 18.61 -2.21
C ILE A 55 -0.35 18.99 -2.22
N ARG A 56 0.23 19.10 -1.03
CA ARG A 56 1.63 19.52 -0.80
C ARG A 56 2.37 18.46 0.00
N LYS A 57 3.70 18.57 0.05
CA LYS A 57 4.53 17.79 0.99
C LYS A 57 3.96 17.92 2.41
N GLY A 58 3.82 16.78 3.09
CA GLY A 58 3.23 16.68 4.41
C GLY A 58 1.72 16.47 4.44
N TYR A 59 1.03 16.40 3.29
CA TYR A 59 -0.39 16.02 3.27
C TYR A 59 -0.56 14.59 3.80
N THR A 60 -1.56 14.39 4.66
CA THR A 60 -1.76 13.14 5.41
C THR A 60 -3.10 12.45 5.09
N PRO A 61 -3.24 11.81 3.92
CA PRO A 61 -4.47 11.09 3.59
C PRO A 61 -4.52 9.72 4.28
N VAL A 62 -5.62 9.02 4.05
CA VAL A 62 -5.73 7.59 4.36
C VAL A 62 -5.58 6.79 3.07
N LEU A 63 -4.73 5.77 3.13
CA LEU A 63 -4.53 4.79 2.07
C LEU A 63 -5.40 3.58 2.34
N ASP A 64 -6.26 3.27 1.37
CA ASP A 64 -6.95 1.99 1.28
C ASP A 64 -6.12 1.04 0.43
N CYS A 65 -5.68 -0.08 1.01
CA CYS A 65 -4.97 -1.15 0.31
C CYS A 65 -5.65 -2.48 0.61
N HIS A 66 -6.37 -3.04 -0.36
CA HIS A 66 -7.21 -4.22 -0.21
C HIS A 66 -8.24 -4.06 0.94
N THR A 67 -8.01 -4.71 2.07
CA THR A 67 -8.85 -4.63 3.28
C THR A 67 -8.22 -3.80 4.39
N SER A 68 -7.05 -3.22 4.13
CA SER A 68 -6.29 -2.37 5.04
C SER A 68 -6.64 -0.90 4.83
N HIS A 69 -6.71 -0.16 5.94
CA HIS A 69 -7.02 1.27 6.00
C HIS A 69 -6.00 1.94 6.92
N ILE A 70 -5.04 2.67 6.34
CA ILE A 70 -3.86 3.16 7.07
C ILE A 70 -3.61 4.63 6.72
N ALA A 71 -3.41 5.47 7.74
CA ALA A 71 -3.00 6.85 7.55
C ALA A 71 -1.57 6.91 6.99
N CYS A 72 -1.40 7.65 5.90
CA CYS A 72 -0.13 7.83 5.22
C CYS A 72 0.18 9.30 5.06
N LYS A 73 1.42 9.61 4.68
CA LYS A 73 1.91 10.97 4.48
C LYS A 73 2.62 11.06 3.14
N PHE A 74 2.35 12.13 2.42
CA PHE A 74 3.05 12.51 1.21
C PHE A 74 4.40 13.10 1.65
N GLU A 75 5.44 12.28 1.75
CA GLU A 75 6.75 12.73 2.20
C GLU A 75 7.41 13.63 1.17
N GLU A 76 7.39 13.23 -0.10
CA GLU A 76 8.04 13.98 -1.18
C GLU A 76 7.24 13.87 -2.47
N LEU A 77 7.07 15.01 -3.15
CA LEU A 77 6.54 15.04 -4.50
C LEU A 77 7.75 15.01 -5.45
N LEU A 78 8.06 13.85 -6.02
CA LEU A 78 9.31 13.64 -6.76
C LEU A 78 9.28 14.28 -8.15
N SER A 79 8.19 14.08 -8.89
CA SER A 79 8.01 14.68 -10.21
C SER A 79 6.56 14.63 -10.65
N LYS A 80 6.15 15.55 -11.53
CA LYS A 80 4.92 15.35 -12.31
C LYS A 80 5.19 14.35 -13.43
N ILE A 81 4.21 13.50 -13.70
CA ILE A 81 4.31 12.48 -14.75
C ILE A 81 3.11 12.55 -15.67
N ASP A 82 3.30 12.16 -16.93
CA ASP A 82 2.19 12.00 -17.86
C ASP A 82 1.35 10.77 -17.49
N ARG A 83 0.05 10.98 -17.27
CA ARG A 83 -0.88 9.93 -16.81
C ARG A 83 -1.00 8.73 -17.75
N ARG A 84 -0.72 8.90 -19.05
CA ARG A 84 -0.90 7.85 -20.07
C ARG A 84 0.37 7.04 -20.24
N THR A 85 1.52 7.68 -20.18
CA THR A 85 2.82 7.08 -20.49
C THR A 85 3.65 6.76 -19.25
N GLY A 86 3.30 7.32 -18.09
CA GLY A 86 4.06 7.18 -16.84
C GLY A 86 5.41 7.91 -16.85
N LYS A 87 5.72 8.68 -17.90
CA LYS A 87 7.02 9.36 -18.04
C LYS A 87 7.03 10.66 -17.24
N SER A 88 8.17 10.93 -16.59
CA SER A 88 8.43 12.22 -15.93
C SER A 88 8.35 13.37 -16.93
N MET A 89 7.64 14.42 -16.53
CA MET A 89 7.67 15.70 -17.23
C MET A 89 8.91 16.48 -16.81
N GLU A 90 9.42 17.33 -17.69
CA GLU A 90 10.48 18.28 -17.35
C GLU A 90 9.96 19.26 -16.28
N GLY A 91 10.71 19.47 -15.20
CA GLY A 91 10.30 20.40 -14.14
C GLY A 91 10.74 20.08 -12.70
N GLY A 92 11.40 18.95 -12.46
CA GLY A 92 11.88 18.58 -11.12
C GLY A 92 10.74 18.31 -10.11
N GLU A 93 11.02 18.55 -8.83
CA GLU A 93 10.08 18.35 -7.72
C GLU A 93 9.00 19.45 -7.67
N PRO A 94 7.71 19.13 -7.85
CA PRO A 94 6.66 20.15 -7.80
C PRO A 94 6.35 20.57 -6.36
N GLU A 95 6.08 21.86 -6.16
CA GLU A 95 5.66 22.41 -4.86
C GLU A 95 4.29 21.86 -4.40
N TYR A 96 3.39 21.58 -5.36
CA TYR A 96 2.08 20.99 -5.13
C TYR A 96 1.54 20.25 -6.37
N ILE A 97 0.58 19.36 -6.14
CA ILE A 97 -0.25 18.70 -7.18
C ILE A 97 -1.73 19.01 -6.94
N LYS A 98 -2.54 19.06 -7.99
CA LYS A 98 -3.98 19.38 -7.91
C LYS A 98 -4.82 18.42 -8.75
N ASN A 99 -6.15 18.55 -8.69
CA ASN A 99 -7.06 17.73 -9.47
C ASN A 99 -6.67 17.62 -10.95
N GLY A 100 -6.56 16.39 -11.46
CA GLY A 100 -6.16 16.07 -12.82
C GLY A 100 -4.65 15.86 -13.01
N ASP A 101 -3.81 16.27 -12.06
CA ASP A 101 -2.37 16.02 -12.11
C ASP A 101 -2.06 14.54 -11.79
N SER A 102 -1.02 14.03 -12.43
CA SER A 102 -0.37 12.77 -12.07
C SER A 102 1.06 13.06 -11.64
N ALA A 103 1.53 12.42 -10.58
CA ALA A 103 2.87 12.61 -10.05
C ALA A 103 3.45 11.32 -9.48
N LEU A 104 4.76 11.23 -9.46
CA LEU A 104 5.49 10.25 -8.67
C LEU A 104 5.68 10.84 -7.26
N VAL A 105 5.20 10.12 -6.26
CA VAL A 105 5.16 10.58 -4.87
C VAL A 105 5.80 9.53 -3.98
N LYS A 106 6.75 9.95 -3.13
CA LYS A 106 7.21 9.13 -2.02
C LYS A 106 6.23 9.27 -0.86
N MET A 107 5.68 8.15 -0.43
CA MET A 107 4.70 8.07 0.65
C MET A 107 5.27 7.27 1.81
N SER A 108 5.04 7.75 3.03
CA SER A 108 5.32 7.02 4.27
C SER A 108 4.02 6.69 4.99
N LEU A 109 4.04 5.66 5.83
CA LEU A 109 2.94 5.33 6.71
C LEU A 109 3.16 5.98 8.08
N ILE A 110 2.12 6.63 8.62
CA ILE A 110 2.25 7.44 9.85
C ILE A 110 2.28 6.53 11.09
N LEU A 111 1.49 5.46 11.08
CA LEU A 111 1.41 4.48 12.15
C LEU A 111 1.25 3.07 11.56
N GLY A 112 2.30 2.27 11.69
CA GLY A 112 2.33 0.89 11.24
C GLY A 112 2.86 0.72 9.82
N GLU A 113 2.90 -0.53 9.39
CA GLU A 113 3.29 -0.94 8.05
C GLU A 113 2.06 -1.43 7.30
N ILE A 114 2.08 -1.43 5.97
CA ILE A 114 1.20 -2.34 5.22
C ILE A 114 1.71 -3.75 5.53
N ARG A 115 1.11 -4.35 6.57
CA ARG A 115 1.57 -5.60 7.19
C ARG A 115 1.26 -6.77 6.30
N ASN A 116 2.30 -7.23 5.64
CA ASN A 116 2.22 -8.33 4.70
C ASN A 116 2.58 -9.69 5.30
N HIS A 117 2.82 -9.82 6.61
CA HIS A 117 3.41 -11.05 7.13
C HIS A 117 2.70 -11.62 8.36
N MET A 118 2.07 -12.78 8.20
CA MET A 118 2.00 -13.80 9.24
C MET A 118 2.80 -15.01 8.75
N GLU A 119 3.90 -15.30 9.44
CA GLU A 119 4.77 -16.44 9.15
C GLU A 119 4.02 -17.71 9.58
N PHE A 120 3.74 -18.60 8.62
CA PHE A 120 3.21 -19.94 8.91
C PHE A 120 4.27 -20.98 8.59
N GLU A 121 4.73 -21.69 9.60
CA GLU A 121 5.38 -22.97 9.38
C GLU A 121 4.30 -23.99 9.04
N ASP A 122 4.30 -24.47 7.79
CA ASP A 122 3.58 -25.68 7.44
C ASP A 122 4.16 -26.85 8.25
N TYR A 123 3.49 -27.20 9.35
CA TYR A 123 3.63 -28.51 9.97
C TYR A 123 2.72 -29.49 9.21
N THR A 124 3.18 -29.93 8.04
CA THR A 124 2.72 -31.20 7.45
C THR A 124 3.38 -32.38 8.13
#